data_AF-A0A956S4R1-F1
#
_entry.id   AF-A0A956S4R1-F1
#
_cell.length_a   1.000
_cell.length_b   1.000
_cell.length_c   1.000
_cell.angle_alpha   90.00
_cell.angle_beta   90.00
_cell.angle_gamma   90.00
#
_symmetry.space_group_name_H-M   'P 1'
#
loop_
_entity.id
_entity.type
_entity.pdbx_description
1 polymer ?
#
loop_
_entity_poly.entity_id
_entity_poly.type
_entity_poly.pdbx_seq_one_letter_code
_entity_poly.pdbx_strand_id
1 'polypeptide(L)'
;IQKLLFSQFKETATRFLAAIQKALPHLPKIEASWRFKFMVGAMAMTVVSHAGFEEQLGSENEMQDMEAIIEKLMAFLIGGMQAPLYQKSEGSTKL
;
A
#
# COMPACT_ATOMS: atom_id res chain seq x y z
N ILE A 1 -17.41 17.39 5.07
CA ILE A 1 -17.27 16.13 4.31
C ILE A 1 -15.97 15.38 4.68
N GLN A 2 -14.78 15.99 4.57
CA GLN A 2 -13.50 15.36 5.00
C GLN A 2 -13.52 14.77 6.42
N LYS A 3 -13.98 15.51 7.44
CA LYS A 3 -14.06 15.03 8.84
C LYS A 3 -14.93 13.77 9.02
N LEU A 4 -16.00 13.62 8.23
CA LEU A 4 -16.92 12.49 8.32
C LEU A 4 -16.31 11.23 7.68
N LEU A 5 -15.61 11.38 6.56
CA LEU A 5 -14.81 10.32 5.96
C LEU A 5 -13.70 9.89 6.92
N PHE A 6 -12.95 10.83 7.49
CA PHE A 6 -11.91 10.51 8.46
C PHE A 6 -12.44 9.76 9.68
N SER A 7 -13.64 10.07 10.20
CA SER A 7 -14.18 9.34 11.36
C SER A 7 -14.56 7.90 11.00
N GLN A 8 -15.15 7.66 9.82
CA GLN A 8 -15.47 6.31 9.36
C GLN A 8 -14.22 5.49 9.03
N PHE A 9 -13.22 6.11 8.42
CA PHE A 9 -11.95 5.44 8.12
C PHE A 9 -11.08 5.23 9.35
N LYS A 10 -11.23 6.03 10.42
CA LYS A 10 -10.40 5.93 11.61
C LYS A 10 -10.53 4.59 12.31
N GLU A 11 -11.74 4.08 12.47
CA GLU A 11 -11.96 2.79 13.14
C GLU A 11 -11.31 1.66 12.34
N THR A 12 -11.59 1.60 11.04
CA THR A 12 -11.00 0.62 10.13
C THR A 12 -9.48 0.72 10.11
N ALA A 13 -8.92 1.91 9.95
CA ALA A 13 -7.48 2.14 9.98
C ALA A 13 -6.86 1.70 11.31
N THR A 14 -7.52 1.95 12.44
CA THR A 14 -7.03 1.53 13.76
C THR A 14 -6.96 0.00 13.85
N ARG A 15 -7.98 -0.70 13.37
CA ARG A 15 -8.01 -2.18 13.35
C ARG A 15 -6.92 -2.77 12.45
N PHE A 16 -6.71 -2.19 11.27
CA PHE A 16 -5.64 -2.63 10.36
C PHE A 16 -4.26 -2.35 10.95
N LEU A 17 -4.01 -1.15 11.49
CA LEU A 17 -2.74 -0.83 12.14
C LEU A 17 -2.46 -1.76 13.33
N ALA A 18 -3.48 -2.12 14.10
CA ALA A 18 -3.34 -3.11 15.18
C ALA A 18 -2.99 -4.50 14.64
N ALA A 19 -3.61 -4.94 13.54
CA ALA A 19 -3.30 -6.21 12.89
C ALA A 19 -1.86 -6.24 12.33
N ILE A 20 -1.44 -5.15 11.67
CA ILE A 20 -0.07 -5.00 11.17
C ILE A 20 0.93 -5.07 12.32
N GLN A 21 0.67 -4.38 13.43
CA GLN A 21 1.53 -4.42 14.61
C GLN A 21 1.57 -5.79 15.27
N LYS A 22 0.46 -6.54 15.26
CA LYS A 22 0.43 -7.92 15.74
C LYS A 22 1.26 -8.85 14.84
N ALA A 23 1.19 -8.66 13.52
CA ALA A 23 1.92 -9.47 12.55
C ALA A 23 3.42 -9.14 12.50
N LEU A 24 3.78 -7.87 12.74
CA LEU A 24 5.14 -7.35 12.66
C LEU A 24 5.50 -6.59 13.95
N PRO A 25 5.63 -7.28 15.10
CA PRO A 25 5.81 -6.64 16.41
C PRO A 25 7.14 -5.89 16.56
N HIS A 26 8.12 -6.19 15.70
CA HIS A 26 9.41 -5.51 15.66
C HIS A 26 9.38 -4.18 14.91
N LEU A 27 8.26 -3.86 14.23
CA LEU A 27 8.16 -2.70 13.37
C LEU A 27 7.81 -1.43 14.18
N PRO A 28 8.57 -0.33 14.05
CA PRO A 28 8.20 0.93 14.67
C PRO A 28 6.80 1.39 14.24
N LYS A 29 6.04 2.02 15.14
CA LYS A 29 4.65 2.47 14.85
C LYS A 29 4.54 3.41 13.65
N ILE A 30 5.55 4.27 13.46
CA ILE A 30 5.58 5.17 12.31
C ILE A 30 5.75 4.42 11.00
N GLU A 31 6.59 3.38 10.98
CA GLU A 31 6.82 2.51 9.82
C GLU A 31 5.57 1.70 9.49
N ALA A 32 4.90 1.14 10.50
CA ALA A 32 3.61 0.46 10.32
C ALA A 32 2.56 1.40 9.69
N SER A 33 2.57 2.68 10.07
CA SER A 33 1.66 3.69 9.52
C SER A 33 1.97 4.01 8.06
N TRP A 34 3.26 4.10 7.70
CA TRP A 34 3.69 4.26 6.30
C TRP A 34 3.31 3.07 5.44
N ARG A 35 3.61 1.85 5.90
CA ARG A 35 3.25 0.62 5.20
C ARG A 35 1.74 0.50 5.00
N PHE A 36 0.94 0.83 6.03
CA PHE A 36 -0.52 0.90 5.90
C PHE A 36 -0.96 1.92 4.84
N LYS A 37 -0.37 3.11 4.83
CA LYS A 37 -0.69 4.14 3.83
C LYS A 37 -0.37 3.68 2.41
N PHE A 38 0.78 3.04 2.20
CA PHE A 38 1.17 2.49 0.90
C PHE A 38 0.25 1.36 0.45
N MET A 39 -0.13 0.47 1.36
CA MET A 39 -1.10 -0.59 1.08
C MET A 39 -2.43 -0.03 0.60
N VAL A 40 -2.99 0.95 1.31
CA VAL A 40 -4.25 1.61 0.91
C VAL A 40 -4.10 2.29 -0.45
N GLY A 41 -2.96 2.96 -0.70
CA GLY A 41 -2.67 3.58 -1.99
C GLY A 41 -2.61 2.57 -3.14
N ALA A 42 -1.92 1.45 -2.95
CA ALA A 42 -1.83 0.38 -3.94
C ALA A 42 -3.21 -0.20 -4.26
N MET A 43 -3.99 -0.54 -3.23
CA MET A 43 -5.37 -1.04 -3.39
C MET A 43 -6.26 -0.04 -4.13
N ALA A 44 -6.19 1.25 -3.79
CA ALA A 44 -6.98 2.28 -4.45
C ALA A 44 -6.62 2.41 -5.94
N MET A 45 -5.33 2.38 -6.27
CA MET A 45 -4.87 2.44 -7.66
C MET A 45 -5.25 1.18 -8.45
N THR A 46 -5.23 0.00 -7.83
CA THR A 46 -5.67 -1.26 -8.46
C THR A 46 -7.14 -1.24 -8.87
N VAL A 47 -7.99 -0.55 -8.11
CA VAL A 47 -9.43 -0.45 -8.40
C VAL A 47 -9.74 0.62 -9.46
N VAL A 48 -8.85 1.59 -9.64
CA VAL A 48 -9.03 2.66 -10.64
C VAL A 48 -8.45 2.17 -11.98
N SER A 49 -9.27 1.44 -12.75
CA SER A 49 -8.98 1.19 -14.17
C SER A 49 -9.17 2.49 -14.95
N HIS A 50 -8.07 3.09 -15.40
CA HIS A 50 -8.10 4.20 -16.35
C HIS A 50 -8.19 3.64 -17.76
N ALA A 51 -9.30 3.92 -18.47
CA ALA A 51 -9.43 3.58 -19.88
C ALA A 51 -8.22 4.11 -20.68
N GLY A 52 -7.49 3.21 -21.34
CA GLY A 52 -6.28 3.48 -22.14
C GLY A 52 -4.94 3.38 -21.38
N PHE A 53 -4.92 3.34 -20.05
CA PHE A 53 -3.67 3.12 -19.29
C PHE A 53 -3.19 1.67 -19.40
N GLU A 54 -4.12 0.72 -19.42
CA GLU A 54 -3.86 -0.72 -19.52
C GLU A 54 -3.34 -1.12 -20.91
N GLU A 55 -3.84 -0.44 -21.95
CA GLU A 55 -3.40 -0.58 -23.35
C GLU A 55 -1.95 -0.10 -23.52
N GLN A 56 -1.60 1.04 -22.89
CA GLN A 56 -0.23 1.58 -22.92
C GLN A 56 0.78 0.70 -22.16
N LEU A 57 0.34 -0.05 -21.16
CA LEU A 57 1.16 -1.01 -20.42
C LEU A 57 1.26 -2.39 -21.10
N GLY A 58 0.50 -2.62 -22.18
CA GLY A 58 0.45 -3.88 -22.91
C GLY A 58 -0.19 -5.03 -22.13
N SER A 59 -1.05 -4.73 -21.15
CA SER A 59 -1.57 -5.69 -20.16
C SER A 59 -3.08 -5.90 -20.23
N GLU A 60 -3.73 -5.56 -21.35
CA GLU A 60 -5.20 -5.56 -21.50
C GLU A 60 -5.88 -6.89 -21.13
N ASN A 61 -5.23 -8.03 -21.42
CA ASN A 61 -5.77 -9.35 -21.07
C ASN A 61 -5.51 -9.75 -19.61
N GLU A 62 -4.43 -9.24 -18.98
CA GLU A 62 -4.07 -9.58 -17.60
C GLU A 62 -4.88 -8.79 -16.56
N MET A 63 -5.46 -7.65 -16.96
CA MET A 63 -6.24 -6.76 -16.08
C MET A 63 -7.76 -7.03 -16.11
N GLN A 64 -8.21 -8.04 -16.86
CA GLN A 64 -9.61 -8.50 -16.84
C GLN A 64 -9.86 -9.60 -15.79
N ASP A 65 -8.80 -10.26 -15.31
CA ASP A 65 -8.87 -11.28 -14.28
C ASP A 65 -8.66 -10.66 -12.89
N MET A 66 -9.78 -10.32 -12.24
CA MET A 66 -9.76 -9.73 -10.90
C MET A 66 -9.10 -10.63 -9.86
N GLU A 67 -9.20 -11.96 -9.98
CA GLU A 67 -8.55 -12.88 -9.04
C GLU A 67 -7.03 -12.80 -9.20
N ALA A 68 -6.54 -12.84 -10.44
CA ALA A 68 -5.11 -12.70 -10.73
C ALA A 68 -4.54 -11.33 -10.30
N ILE A 69 -5.34 -10.26 -10.39
CA ILE A 69 -4.97 -8.93 -9.88
C ILE A 69 -4.83 -8.94 -8.36
N ILE A 70 -5.81 -9.53 -7.65
CA ILE A 70 -5.77 -9.63 -6.19
C ILE A 70 -4.54 -10.44 -5.74
N GLU A 71 -4.23 -11.55 -6.41
CA GLU A 71 -3.05 -12.37 -6.11
C GLU A 71 -1.75 -11.57 -6.28
N LYS A 72 -1.60 -10.83 -7.38
CA LYS A 72 -0.43 -9.97 -7.64
C LYS A 72 -0.31 -8.86 -6.61
N LEU A 73 -1.41 -8.20 -6.28
CA LEU A 73 -1.47 -7.18 -5.24
C LEU A 73 -1.05 -7.76 -3.90
N MET A 74 -1.57 -8.93 -3.52
CA MET A 74 -1.20 -9.61 -2.28
C MET A 74 0.29 -9.93 -2.23
N ALA A 75 0.86 -10.49 -3.30
CA ALA A 75 2.30 -10.77 -3.38
C ALA A 75 3.14 -9.49 -3.21
N PHE A 76 2.77 -8.41 -3.90
CA PHE A 76 3.42 -7.10 -3.78
C PHE A 76 3.34 -6.54 -2.35
N LEU A 77 2.16 -6.59 -1.74
CA LEU A 77 1.95 -6.11 -0.38
C LEU A 77 2.77 -6.92 0.63
N ILE A 78 2.80 -8.26 0.53
CA ILE A 78 3.62 -9.09 1.43
C ILE A 78 5.10 -8.67 1.34
N GLY A 79 5.63 -8.49 0.13
CA GLY A 79 7.01 -8.01 -0.06
C GLY A 79 7.24 -6.62 0.54
N GLY A 80 6.36 -5.65 0.27
CA GLY A 80 6.45 -4.31 0.87
C GLY A 80 6.32 -4.30 2.39
N MET A 81 5.53 -5.23 2.93
CA MET A 81 5.36 -5.43 4.37
C MET A 81 6.56 -6.12 5.02
N GLN A 82 7.44 -6.77 4.26
CA GLN A 82 8.68 -7.40 4.74
C GLN A 82 9.94 -6.61 4.37
N ALA A 83 9.81 -5.53 3.61
CA ALA A 83 10.92 -4.69 3.19
C ALA A 83 11.75 -4.19 4.41
N PRO A 84 13.07 -3.96 4.24
CA PRO A 84 13.90 -3.38 5.29
C PRO A 84 13.37 -2.00 5.70
N LEU A 85 13.71 -1.58 6.92
CA LEU A 85 13.40 -0.23 7.39
C LEU A 85 14.01 0.81 6.46
N TYR A 86 13.26 1.87 6.18
CA TYR A 86 13.80 2.99 5.43
C TYR A 86 14.98 3.61 6.21
N GLN A 87 16.15 3.62 5.58
CA GLN A 87 17.31 4.32 6.08
C GLN A 87 17.48 5.58 5.24
N LYS A 88 17.31 6.74 5.88
CA LYS A 88 17.65 8.01 5.23
C LYS A 88 19.16 8.04 5.06
N SER A 89 19.65 7.95 3.82
CA SER A 89 21.08 8.11 3.53
C SER A 89 21.49 9.54 3.87
N GLU A 90 22.29 9.72 4.92
CA GLU A 90 22.99 10.98 5.16
C GLU A 90 24.17 11.08 4.21
N GLY A 91 24.02 11.80 3.10
CA GLY A 91 25.13 12.04 2.18
C GLY A 91 24.76 12.65 0.84
N SER A 92 24.64 13.98 0.78
CA SER A 92 25.12 14.84 -0.31
C SER A 92 24.93 16.32 0.05
N THR A 93 25.57 16.77 1.13
CA THR A 93 25.99 18.17 1.27
C THR A 93 27.49 18.17 1.48
N LYS A 94 28.22 18.14 0.37
CA LYS A 94 29.55 18.74 0.16
C LYS A 94 29.98 18.35 -1.25
N LEU A 95 29.78 19.27 -2.19
CA LEU A 95 30.81 19.86 -3.05
C LEU A 95 30.24 21.17 -3.60
#